data_AF-A0A9X1SY50-F1
#
_entry.id   AF-A0A9X1SY50-F1
#
_cell.length_a   1.000
_cell.length_b   1.000
_cell.length_c   1.000
_cell.angle_alpha   90.00
_cell.angle_beta   90.00
_cell.angle_gamma   90.00
#
_symmetry.space_group_name_H-M   'P 1'
#
loop_
_entity.id
_entity.type
_entity.pdbx_description
1 polymer ?
#
loop_
_entity_poly.entity_id
_entity_poly.type
_entity_poly.pdbx_seq_one_letter_code
_entity_poly.pdbx_strand_id
1 'polypeptide(L)' 'MTGYPLERVHQEAAFLGRHVHWTLTEVLMLDHAERARWVREVAEQMERGGEGP' A
#
# COMPACT_ATOMS: atom_id res chain seq x y z
N MET A 1 23.99 7.47 -3.10
CA MET A 1 22.69 7.27 -2.44
C MET A 1 21.62 7.21 -3.50
N THR A 2 21.10 6.02 -3.80
CA THR A 2 19.84 5.87 -4.52
C THR A 2 18.72 5.97 -3.47
N GLY A 3 17.93 7.03 -3.54
CA GLY A 3 16.79 7.20 -2.62
C GLY A 3 15.69 6.16 -2.88
N TYR A 4 14.62 6.21 -2.09
CA TYR A 4 13.44 5.41 -2.38
C TYR A 4 12.84 5.82 -3.74
N PRO A 5 12.58 4.88 -4.66
CA PRO A 5 12.10 5.25 -6.00
C PRO A 5 10.75 5.97 -5.93
N LEU A 6 10.65 7.16 -6.53
CA LEU A 6 9.41 7.94 -6.57
C LEU A 6 8.25 7.17 -7.21
N GLU A 7 8.54 6.43 -8.29
CA GLU A 7 7.55 5.59 -8.97
C GLU A 7 6.94 4.56 -8.02
N ARG A 8 7.77 3.97 -7.15
CA ARG A 8 7.30 3.01 -6.13
C ARG A 8 6.38 3.68 -5.12
N VAL A 9 6.66 4.90 -4.69
CA VAL A 9 5.78 5.66 -3.79
C VAL A 9 4.41 5.87 -4.43
N HIS A 10 4.36 6.28 -5.70
CA HIS A 10 3.09 6.47 -6.41
C HIS A 10 2.30 5.17 -6.54
N GLN A 11 2.97 4.06 -6.86
CA GLN A 11 2.32 2.75 -6.95
C GLN A 11 1.74 2.30 -5.61
N GLU A 12 2.49 2.43 -4.52
CA GLU A 12 2.04 2.10 -3.17
C GLU A 12 0.85 2.95 -2.74
N ALA A 13 0.89 4.26 -3.01
CA ALA A 13 -0.19 5.17 -2.65
C ALA A 13 -1.47 4.88 -3.47
N ALA A 14 -1.33 4.61 -4.76
CA ALA A 14 -2.45 4.24 -5.62
C ALA A 14 -3.05 2.88 -5.23
N PHE A 15 -2.19 1.90 -4.88
CA PHE A 15 -2.65 0.59 -4.42
C PHE A 15 -3.46 0.71 -3.13
N LEU A 16 -2.93 1.40 -2.12
CA LEU A 16 -3.65 1.59 -0.86
C LEU A 16 -4.93 2.41 -1.06
N GLY A 17 -4.88 3.53 -1.78
CA GLY A 17 -6.06 4.36 -2.03
C GLY A 17 -7.18 3.65 -2.80
N ARG A 18 -6.88 2.57 -3.54
CA ARG A 18 -7.88 1.75 -4.22
C ARG A 18 -8.52 0.69 -3.31
N HIS A 19 -7.80 0.17 -2.33
CA HIS A 19 -8.20 -1.04 -1.58
C HIS A 19 -8.57 -0.78 -0.12
N VAL A 20 -8.12 0.33 0.46
CA VAL A 20 -8.46 0.70 1.84
C VAL A 20 -9.10 2.08 1.86
N HIS A 21 -10.07 2.29 2.77
CA HIS A 21 -10.86 3.52 2.88
C HIS A 21 -10.11 4.72 3.49
N TRP A 22 -8.77 4.72 3.42
CA TRP A 22 -7.96 5.85 3.85
C TRP A 22 -8.02 6.98 2.84
N THR A 23 -8.00 8.21 3.35
CA THR A 23 -7.82 9.40 2.54
C THR A 23 -6.42 9.44 1.94
N LEU A 24 -6.25 10.18 0.84
CA LEU A 24 -4.94 10.41 0.24
C LEU A 24 -3.93 10.96 1.27
N THR A 25 -4.38 11.85 2.15
CA THR A 25 -3.55 12.44 3.20
C THR A 25 -3.02 11.38 4.17
N GLU A 26 -3.87 10.47 4.65
CA GLU A 26 -3.46 9.40 5.57
C GLU A 26 -2.42 8.48 4.93
N VAL A 27 -2.59 8.14 3.65
CA VAL A 27 -1.63 7.31 2.90
C VAL A 27 -0.28 8.00 2.73
N LEU A 28 -0.27 9.32 2.50
CA LEU A 28 0.95 10.11 2.33
C LEU A 28 1.68 10.40 3.64
N MET A 29 1.01 10.27 4.78
CA MET A 29 1.61 10.42 6.12
C MET A 29 2.42 9.20 6.56
N LEU A 30 2.21 8.03 5.94
CA LEU A 30 2.98 6.82 6.21
C LEU A 30 4.42 6.96 5.71
N ASP A 31 5.38 6.54 6.52
CA ASP A 31 6.75 6.44 6.04
C ASP A 31 6.92 5.32 4.99
N HIS A 32 8.07 5.25 4.34
CA HIS A 32 8.31 4.26 3.28
C HIS A 32 8.20 2.81 3.76
N ALA A 33 8.65 2.50 4.97
CA ALA A 33 8.59 1.16 5.55
C ALA A 33 7.17 0.80 5.98
N GLU A 34 6.45 1.73 6.61
CA GLU A 34 5.05 1.54 6.99
C GLU A 34 4.16 1.32 5.77
N ARG A 35 4.30 2.17 4.76
CA ARG A 35 3.50 2.06 3.54
C ARG A 35 3.78 0.74 2.81
N ALA A 36 5.05 0.35 2.69
CA ALA A 36 5.42 -0.93 2.10
C ALA A 36 4.88 -2.14 2.90
N ARG A 37 4.83 -2.04 4.24
CA ARG A 37 4.22 -3.06 5.09
C ARG A 37 2.73 -3.18 4.83
N TRP A 38 1.99 -2.07 4.81
CA TRP A 38 0.55 -2.10 4.57
C TRP A 38 0.19 -2.62 3.18
N VAL A 39 0.99 -2.30 2.15
CA VAL A 39 0.80 -2.89 0.82
C VAL A 39 0.89 -4.41 0.85
N ARG A 40 1.87 -4.98 1.58
CA ARG A 40 1.98 -6.44 1.75
C ARG A 40 0.78 -7.02 2.49
N GLU A 41 0.43 -6.45 3.65
CA GLU A 41 -0.68 -6.96 4.46
C GLU A 41 -2.00 -6.94 3.69
N VAL A 42 -2.30 -5.85 2.98
CA VAL A 42 -3.51 -5.74 2.15
C VAL A 42 -3.50 -6.75 1.01
N ALA A 43 -2.36 -6.94 0.33
CA ALA A 43 -2.23 -7.95 -0.72
C ALA A 43 -2.46 -9.38 -0.18
N GLU A 44 -1.86 -9.73 0.96
CA GLU A 44 -2.03 -11.03 1.60
C GLU A 44 -3.48 -11.29 2.01
N GLN A 45 -4.19 -10.28 2.55
CA GLN A 45 -5.61 -10.41 2.88
C GLN A 45 -6.47 -10.65 1.63
N MET A 46 -6.15 -10.02 0.51
CA MET A 46 -6.88 -10.20 -0.75
C MET A 46 -6.68 -11.60 -1.34
N GLU A 47 -5.45 -12.12 -1.30
CA GLU A 47 -5.16 -13.49 -1.72
C GLU A 47 -5.90 -14.50 -0.83
N ARG A 48 -5.93 -14.27 0.49
CA ARG A 48 -6.61 -15.15 1.44
C ARG A 48 -8.14 -15.06 1.40
N GLY A 49 -8.67 -13.90 1.01
CA GLY A 49 -10.11 -13.64 0.89
C GLY A 49 -10.69 -13.98 -0.49
N GLY A 50 -9.85 -14.11 -1.52
CA GLY A 50 -10.24 -14.56 -2.86
C GLY A 50 -10.52 -16.06 -2.94
N GLU A 51 -10.05 -16.85 -1.97
CA GLU A 51 -10.35 -18.27 -1.80
C GLU A 51 -11.58 -18.43 -0.88
N GLY A 52 -12.75 -18.02 -1.37
CA GLY A 52 -14.04 -18.36 -0.74
C GLY A 52 -14.56 -19.70 -1.29
N PRO A 53 -15.22 -20.56 -0.46
CA PRO A 53 -15.84 -21.82 -0.91
C PRO A 53 -16.95 -21.63 -1.93
#